data_AF-A0A8K0CPH7-F1
#
_entry.id   AF-A0A8K0CPH7-F1
#
_cell.length_a   1.000
_cell.length_b   1.000
_cell.length_c   1.000
_cell.angle_alpha   90.00
_cell.angle_beta   90.00
_cell.angle_gamma   90.00
#
_symmetry.space_group_name_H-M   'P 1'
#
loop_
_entity.id
_entity.type
_entity.pdbx_description
1 polymer ?
#
loop_
_entity_poly.entity_id
_entity_poly.type
_entity_poly.pdbx_seq_one_letter_code
_entity_poly.pdbx_strand_id
1 'polypeptide(L)'
;MAKSPKVPSGLIRRGELLELKLHDCTEPVKDILRKKSENICKQMRQKLQKSHSSMYNLGHKYSQWLDGYFIFDDIMTHTLTTAKAVGRPAKRFSESSDVTKRRRIHTMLEKSAEELSFATQMTLRAQGLRTAAEMVKRVFECSENAQQLKKQSLRAKRARSNLHPTKL
;
A
#
# COMPACT_ATOMS: atom_id res chain seq x y z
N MET A 1 -24.71 -9.68 37.87
CA MET A 1 -24.71 -9.13 36.49
C MET A 1 -23.28 -8.72 36.13
N ALA A 2 -22.53 -9.59 35.44
CA ALA A 2 -21.15 -9.31 35.05
C ALA A 2 -21.12 -8.83 33.59
N LYS A 3 -20.46 -7.69 33.35
CA LYS A 3 -20.30 -7.09 32.01
C LYS A 3 -19.26 -7.86 31.20
N SER A 4 -19.63 -8.30 30.00
CA SER A 4 -18.71 -8.91 29.03
C SER A 4 -17.67 -7.88 28.53
N PRO A 5 -16.40 -8.28 28.30
CA PRO A 5 -15.39 -7.39 27.79
C PRO A 5 -15.60 -7.11 26.29
N LYS A 6 -15.53 -5.83 25.91
CA LYS A 6 -15.49 -5.36 24.52
C LYS A 6 -14.18 -5.81 23.87
N VAL A 7 -14.27 -6.68 22.87
CA VAL A 7 -13.15 -7.07 22.01
C VAL A 7 -12.90 -5.95 21.00
N PRO A 8 -11.65 -5.47 20.81
CA PRO A 8 -11.33 -4.44 19.84
C PRO A 8 -11.53 -4.96 18.41
N SER A 9 -12.24 -4.16 17.61
CA SER A 9 -12.46 -4.33 16.18
C SER A 9 -11.14 -4.25 15.42
N GLY A 10 -10.47 -5.39 15.32
CA GLY A 10 -9.24 -5.59 14.54
C GLY A 10 -8.91 -7.06 14.29
N LEU A 11 -9.81 -8.00 14.59
CA LEU A 11 -9.65 -9.40 14.18
C LEU A 11 -9.92 -9.50 12.68
N ILE A 12 -8.83 -9.48 11.92
CA ILE A 12 -8.75 -10.04 10.58
C ILE A 12 -9.38 -11.45 10.65
N ARG A 13 -10.47 -11.63 9.91
CA ARG A 13 -11.24 -12.87 9.88
C ARG A 13 -10.30 -14.03 9.53
N ARG A 14 -10.31 -15.07 10.37
CA ARG A 14 -9.93 -16.44 9.96
C ARG A 14 -10.67 -16.76 8.66
N GLY A 15 -9.94 -16.98 7.57
CA GLY A 15 -10.54 -17.56 6.36
C GLY A 15 -10.07 -17.05 5.00
N GLU A 16 -9.22 -16.02 4.91
CA GLU A 16 -8.54 -15.73 3.64
C GLU A 16 -7.22 -16.50 3.59
N LEU A 17 -7.32 -17.83 3.43
CA LEU A 17 -6.25 -18.56 2.79
C LEU A 17 -6.23 -18.02 1.35
N LEU A 18 -5.30 -17.14 1.03
CA LEU A 18 -4.96 -16.86 -0.36
C LEU A 18 -4.55 -18.22 -0.95
N GLU A 19 -5.48 -18.90 -1.61
CA GLU A 19 -5.14 -19.92 -2.60
C GLU A 19 -4.37 -19.20 -3.69
N LEU A 20 -3.07 -19.02 -3.45
CA LEU A 20 -2.11 -18.71 -4.50
C LEU A 20 -2.21 -19.87 -5.47
N LYS A 21 -2.97 -19.67 -6.54
CA LYS A 21 -2.92 -20.55 -7.70
C LYS A 21 -1.46 -20.63 -8.08
N LEU A 22 -0.88 -21.83 -7.99
CA LEU A 22 0.53 -22.13 -8.31
C LEU A 22 0.96 -21.59 -9.69
N HIS A 23 -0.02 -21.30 -10.55
CA HIS A 23 0.15 -20.69 -11.86
C HIS A 23 0.77 -19.27 -11.83
N ASP A 24 0.61 -18.51 -10.74
CA ASP A 24 1.11 -17.13 -10.63
C ASP A 24 2.38 -17.01 -9.76
N CYS A 25 2.95 -18.13 -9.31
CA CYS A 25 4.19 -18.13 -8.54
C CYS A 25 5.38 -17.78 -9.44
N THR A 26 6.25 -16.87 -8.99
CA THR A 26 7.51 -16.59 -9.68
C THR A 26 8.44 -17.81 -9.63
N GLU A 27 9.25 -18.01 -10.68
CA GLU A 27 10.24 -19.11 -10.73
C GLU A 27 11.11 -19.26 -9.46
N PRO A 28 11.64 -18.19 -8.84
CA PRO A 28 12.39 -18.32 -7.57
C PRO A 28 11.54 -18.86 -6.41
N VAL A 29 10.25 -18.53 -6.34
CA VAL A 29 9.34 -19.07 -5.30
C VAL A 29 9.08 -20.56 -5.56
N LYS A 30 8.91 -20.96 -6.82
CA LYS A 30 8.75 -22.38 -7.19
C LYS A 30 9.98 -23.20 -6.82
N ASP A 31 11.19 -22.67 -7.02
CA ASP A 31 12.43 -23.36 -6.66
C ASP A 31 12.59 -23.52 -5.15
N ILE A 32 12.22 -22.52 -4.36
CA ILE A 32 12.24 -22.60 -2.88
C ILE A 32 11.23 -23.65 -2.40
N LEU A 33 10.01 -23.62 -2.94
CA LEU A 33 8.97 -24.61 -2.65
C LEU A 33 9.44 -26.02 -3.01
N ARG A 34 10.09 -26.20 -4.17
CA ARG A 34 10.65 -27.47 -4.61
C ARG A 34 11.74 -27.98 -3.66
N LYS A 35 12.71 -27.15 -3.30
CA LYS A 35 13.78 -27.54 -2.37
C LYS A 35 13.23 -27.93 -1.00
N LYS A 36 12.24 -27.20 -0.50
CA LYS A 36 11.59 -27.51 0.78
C LYS A 36 10.77 -28.80 0.70
N SER A 37 10.00 -29.01 -0.37
CA SER A 37 9.24 -30.25 -0.55
C SER A 37 10.15 -31.47 -0.70
N GLU A 38 11.26 -31.34 -1.42
CA GLU A 38 12.29 -32.37 -1.52
C GLU A 38 12.89 -32.72 -0.16
N ASN A 39 13.18 -31.71 0.67
CA ASN A 39 13.68 -31.92 2.02
C ASN A 39 12.66 -32.65 2.92
N ILE A 40 11.38 -32.27 2.86
CA ILE A 40 10.31 -32.94 3.60
C ILE A 40 10.20 -34.41 3.14
N CYS A 41 10.19 -34.67 1.82
CA CYS A 41 10.19 -36.01 1.26
C CYS A 41 11.42 -36.84 1.70
N LYS A 42 12.59 -36.23 1.79
CA LYS A 42 13.81 -36.89 2.29
C LYS A 42 13.66 -37.27 3.76
N GLN A 43 13.17 -36.36 4.60
CA GLN A 43 12.92 -36.63 6.02
C GLN A 43 11.87 -37.71 6.22
N MET A 44 10.79 -37.68 5.43
CA MET A 44 9.74 -38.70 5.42
C MET A 44 10.32 -40.09 5.14
N ARG A 45 11.14 -40.22 4.08
CA ARG A 45 11.81 -41.48 3.73
C ARG A 45 12.73 -41.98 4.83
N GLN A 46 13.53 -41.10 5.44
CA GLN A 46 14.42 -41.48 6.54
C GLN A 46 13.64 -41.96 7.76
N LYS A 47 12.55 -41.28 8.13
CA LYS A 47 11.71 -41.66 9.28
C LYS A 47 10.97 -42.98 9.01
N LEU A 48 10.52 -43.20 7.78
CA LEU A 48 9.88 -44.44 7.34
C LEU A 48 10.86 -45.63 7.40
N GLN A 49 12.10 -45.46 6.94
CA GLN A 49 13.14 -46.48 7.09
C GLN A 49 13.40 -46.80 8.57
N LYS A 50 13.47 -45.78 9.43
CA LYS A 50 13.63 -45.93 10.89
C LYS A 50 12.42 -46.52 11.60
N SER A 51 11.27 -46.62 10.96
CA SER A 51 10.06 -47.30 11.46
C SER A 51 9.86 -48.67 10.81
N HIS A 52 10.93 -49.25 10.26
CA HIS A 52 10.92 -50.54 9.55
C HIS A 52 9.94 -50.56 8.36
N SER A 53 9.84 -49.43 7.65
CA SER A 53 8.94 -49.25 6.51
C SER A 53 7.45 -49.42 6.82
N SER A 54 7.07 -49.48 8.10
CA SER A 54 5.67 -49.54 8.53
C SER A 54 5.11 -48.13 8.69
N MET A 55 4.06 -47.86 7.91
CA MET A 55 3.27 -46.62 8.00
C MET A 55 2.55 -46.50 9.35
N TYR A 56 2.09 -47.61 9.91
CA TYR A 56 1.47 -47.63 11.25
C TYR A 56 2.46 -47.17 12.32
N ASN A 57 3.68 -47.73 12.31
CA ASN A 57 4.73 -47.35 13.25
C ASN A 57 5.23 -45.93 13.01
N LEU A 58 5.24 -45.46 11.76
CA LEU A 58 5.58 -44.08 11.43
C LEU A 58 4.58 -43.10 12.08
N GLY A 59 3.29 -43.36 11.91
CA GLY A 59 2.21 -42.56 12.49
C GLY A 59 2.30 -42.49 14.01
N HIS A 60 2.51 -43.64 14.66
CA HIS A 60 2.60 -43.69 16.13
C HIS A 60 3.90 -43.09 16.69
N LYS A 61 5.05 -43.29 16.03
CA LYS A 61 6.36 -42.85 16.53
C LYS A 61 6.67 -41.39 16.22
N TYR A 62 6.07 -40.85 15.16
CA TYR A 62 6.33 -39.49 14.68
C TYR A 62 5.05 -38.66 14.52
N SER A 63 3.97 -38.97 15.26
CA SER A 63 2.70 -38.24 15.18
C SER A 63 2.89 -36.74 15.31
N GLN A 64 3.63 -36.30 16.34
CA GLN A 64 3.90 -34.89 16.59
C GLN A 64 4.63 -34.19 15.43
N TRP A 65 5.45 -34.92 14.67
CA TRP A 65 6.12 -34.36 13.49
C TRP A 65 5.19 -34.30 12.27
N LEU A 66 4.28 -35.27 12.13
CA LEU A 66 3.27 -35.29 11.06
C LEU A 66 2.16 -34.25 11.30
N ASP A 67 1.78 -34.05 12.56
CA ASP A 67 0.80 -33.06 13.01
C ASP A 67 1.38 -31.63 13.03
N GLY A 68 2.70 -31.51 12.88
CA GLY A 68 3.38 -30.22 12.81
C GLY A 68 3.09 -29.49 11.51
N TYR A 69 2.82 -28.18 11.60
CA TYR A 69 2.75 -27.32 10.43
C TYR A 69 4.16 -27.11 9.85
N PHE A 70 4.31 -27.33 8.54
CA PHE A 70 5.52 -26.90 7.82
C PHE A 70 5.38 -25.43 7.47
N ILE A 71 6.11 -24.58 8.20
CA ILE A 71 6.09 -23.14 7.97
C ILE A 71 7.09 -22.78 6.87
N PHE A 72 6.63 -22.04 5.87
CA PHE A 72 7.42 -21.58 4.73
C PHE A 72 7.76 -20.09 4.84
N ASP A 73 8.40 -19.67 5.93
CA ASP A 73 8.68 -18.26 6.23
C ASP A 73 9.48 -17.54 5.12
N ASP A 74 10.41 -18.25 4.47
CA ASP A 74 11.24 -17.69 3.40
C ASP A 74 10.43 -17.14 2.21
N ILE A 75 9.24 -17.68 1.96
CA ILE A 75 8.40 -17.27 0.83
C ILE A 75 7.91 -15.83 1.02
N MET A 76 7.56 -15.42 2.25
CA MET A 76 7.13 -14.06 2.55
C MET A 76 8.26 -13.04 2.35
N THR A 77 9.48 -13.38 2.77
CA THR A 77 10.66 -12.54 2.53
C THR A 77 10.99 -12.41 1.05
N HIS A 78 10.85 -13.49 0.27
CA HIS A 78 11.10 -13.45 -1.17
C HIS A 78 10.00 -12.73 -1.94
N THR A 79 8.71 -12.88 -1.62
CA THR A 79 7.65 -12.11 -2.29
C THR A 79 7.76 -10.61 -2.00
N LEU A 80 8.16 -10.21 -0.79
CA LEU A 80 8.40 -8.81 -0.44
C LEU A 80 9.63 -8.21 -1.13
N THR A 81 10.67 -9.00 -1.40
CA THR A 81 11.89 -8.54 -2.08
C THR A 81 11.89 -8.73 -3.61
N THR A 82 11.07 -9.65 -4.15
CA THR A 82 10.84 -9.84 -5.59
C THR A 82 9.67 -9.02 -6.14
N ALA A 83 9.11 -8.10 -5.36
CA ALA A 83 8.44 -6.92 -5.90
C ALA A 83 9.40 -5.98 -6.69
N LYS A 84 10.63 -6.42 -6.99
CA LYS A 84 11.36 -5.95 -8.17
C LYS A 84 10.58 -6.37 -9.42
N ALA A 85 9.67 -5.49 -9.80
CA ALA A 85 8.82 -5.56 -10.98
C ALA A 85 9.48 -6.32 -12.14
N VAL A 86 8.94 -7.49 -12.45
CA VAL A 86 9.15 -8.09 -13.77
C VAL A 86 8.48 -7.14 -14.77
N GLY A 87 9.29 -6.36 -15.49
CA GLY A 87 8.83 -5.32 -16.41
C GLY A 87 9.89 -4.26 -16.68
N ARG A 88 9.61 -3.36 -17.63
CA ARG A 88 10.46 -2.20 -17.90
C ARG A 88 10.64 -1.40 -16.60
N PRO A 89 11.89 -1.03 -16.21
CA PRO A 89 12.12 -0.21 -15.03
C PRO A 89 11.19 1.00 -15.03
N ALA A 90 10.38 1.11 -13.98
CA ALA A 90 9.50 2.25 -13.83
C ALA A 90 10.37 3.49 -13.55
N LYS A 91 10.31 4.49 -14.44
CA LYS A 91 10.94 5.79 -14.20
C LYS A 91 10.46 6.35 -12.86
N ARG A 92 11.35 7.07 -12.16
CA ARG A 92 10.97 7.81 -10.94
C ARG A 92 9.83 8.77 -11.26
N PHE A 93 9.04 9.14 -10.24
CA PHE A 93 7.92 10.07 -10.47
C PHE A 93 8.40 11.38 -11.09
N SER A 94 9.53 11.93 -10.64
CA SER A 94 10.17 13.13 -11.20
C SER A 94 10.53 13.01 -12.68
N GLU A 95 11.01 11.85 -13.11
CA GLU A 95 11.51 11.54 -14.46
C GLU A 95 10.40 11.08 -15.43
N SER A 96 9.18 10.91 -14.95
CA SER A 96 8.04 10.46 -15.74
C SER A 96 7.43 11.61 -16.55
N SER A 97 6.84 11.29 -17.71
CA SER A 97 6.05 12.28 -18.47
C SER A 97 4.81 12.71 -17.70
N ASP A 98 4.28 13.90 -17.99
CA ASP A 98 3.09 14.42 -17.32
C ASP A 98 1.87 13.52 -17.48
N VAL A 99 1.71 12.90 -18.65
CA VAL A 99 0.66 11.89 -18.89
C VAL A 99 0.77 10.73 -17.90
N THR A 100 1.99 10.23 -17.67
CA THR A 100 2.24 9.13 -16.73
C THR A 100 2.06 9.59 -15.29
N LYS A 101 2.50 10.81 -14.94
CA LYS A 101 2.29 11.39 -13.60
C LYS A 101 0.80 11.51 -13.29
N ARG A 102 -0.02 12.05 -14.21
CA ARG A 102 -1.48 12.16 -14.07
C ARG A 102 -2.13 10.80 -13.82
N ARG A 103 -1.75 9.79 -14.59
CA ARG A 103 -2.25 8.42 -14.40
C ARG A 103 -1.86 7.86 -13.02
N ARG A 104 -0.62 8.08 -12.57
CA ARG A 104 -0.14 7.60 -11.25
C ARG A 104 -0.85 8.26 -10.07
N ILE A 105 -1.20 9.54 -10.19
CA ILE A 105 -1.90 10.29 -9.14
C ILE A 105 -3.42 10.20 -9.24
N HIS A 106 -3.99 9.41 -10.16
CA HIS A 106 -5.43 9.36 -10.41
C HIS A 106 -6.24 9.11 -9.12
N THR A 107 -5.80 8.17 -8.29
CA THR A 107 -6.44 7.86 -6.99
C THR A 107 -6.31 9.00 -5.98
N MET A 108 -5.32 9.88 -6.13
CA MET A 108 -5.18 11.07 -5.29
C MET A 108 -6.09 12.21 -5.75
N LEU A 109 -6.54 12.21 -7.01
CA LEU A 109 -7.45 13.23 -7.54
C LEU A 109 -8.87 13.12 -6.98
N GLU A 110 -9.23 11.97 -6.40
CA GLU A 110 -10.52 11.77 -5.72
C GLU A 110 -10.59 12.50 -4.37
N LYS A 111 -9.45 12.94 -3.83
CA LYS A 111 -9.36 13.66 -2.56
C LYS A 111 -9.64 15.14 -2.73
N SER A 112 -10.10 15.78 -1.66
CA SER A 112 -10.33 17.22 -1.68
C SER A 112 -9.01 17.98 -1.78
N ALA A 113 -9.06 19.19 -2.37
CA ALA A 113 -7.88 20.05 -2.45
C ALA A 113 -7.34 20.43 -1.06
N GLU A 114 -8.22 20.48 -0.05
CA GLU A 114 -7.87 20.70 1.35
C GLU A 114 -7.09 19.52 1.94
N GLU A 115 -7.57 18.28 1.71
CA GLU A 115 -6.88 17.08 2.18
C GLU A 115 -5.48 16.96 1.54
N LEU A 116 -5.37 17.28 0.25
CA LEU A 116 -4.09 17.25 -0.47
C LEU A 116 -3.14 18.35 0.02
N SER A 117 -3.64 19.56 0.30
CA SER A 117 -2.82 20.64 0.83
C SER A 117 -2.35 20.32 2.25
N PHE A 118 -3.21 19.75 3.09
CA PHE A 118 -2.86 19.33 4.44
C PHE A 118 -1.86 18.19 4.46
N ALA A 119 -2.03 17.17 3.62
CA ALA A 119 -1.07 16.08 3.47
C ALA A 119 0.31 16.59 3.04
N THR A 120 0.35 17.56 2.13
CA THR A 120 1.58 18.23 1.70
C THR A 120 2.25 18.96 2.87
N GLN A 121 1.48 19.72 3.66
CA GLN A 121 1.98 20.41 4.85
C GLN A 121 2.58 19.44 5.88
N MET A 122 1.90 18.32 6.17
CA MET A 122 2.38 17.32 7.13
C MET A 122 3.69 16.68 6.66
N THR A 123 3.80 16.39 5.36
CA THR A 123 5.02 15.83 4.77
C THR A 123 6.20 16.78 4.89
N LEU A 124 6.00 18.07 4.58
CA LEU A 124 7.04 19.09 4.71
C LEU A 124 7.47 19.32 6.17
N ARG A 125 6.52 19.29 7.11
CA ARG A 125 6.83 19.38 8.55
C ARG A 125 7.64 18.20 9.05
N ALA A 126 7.32 16.98 8.61
CA ALA A 126 8.07 15.77 8.94
C ALA A 126 9.51 15.83 8.42
N GLN A 127 9.75 16.51 7.30
CA GLN A 127 11.08 16.78 6.74
C GLN A 127 11.81 17.96 7.40
N GLY A 128 11.21 18.62 8.40
CA GLY A 128 11.78 19.79 9.07
C GLY A 128 11.60 21.12 8.29
N LEU A 129 10.94 21.09 7.13
CA LEU A 129 10.74 22.24 6.24
C LEU A 129 9.52 23.08 6.67
N ARG A 130 9.57 23.66 7.87
CA ARG A 130 8.45 24.41 8.47
C ARG A 130 8.02 25.62 7.64
N THR A 131 8.97 26.40 7.13
CA THR A 131 8.69 27.58 6.30
C THR A 131 7.96 27.20 5.02
N ALA A 132 8.38 26.12 4.35
CA ALA A 132 7.71 25.63 3.13
C ALA A 132 6.28 25.16 3.42
N ALA A 133 6.06 24.46 4.54
CA ALA A 133 4.71 24.06 4.96
C ALA A 133 3.80 25.28 5.20
N GLU A 134 4.32 26.34 5.84
CA GLU A 134 3.57 27.58 6.08
C GLU A 134 3.23 28.31 4.76
N MET A 135 4.15 28.30 3.79
CA MET A 135 3.86 28.85 2.46
C MET A 135 2.74 28.08 1.75
N VAL A 136 2.75 26.74 1.79
CA VAL A 136 1.68 25.93 1.19
C VAL A 136 0.32 26.26 1.83
N LYS A 137 0.27 26.39 3.15
CA LYS A 137 -0.94 26.80 3.88
C LYS A 137 -1.44 28.16 3.40
N ARG A 138 -0.58 29.17 3.37
CA ARG A 138 -0.93 30.53 2.95
C ARG A 138 -1.39 30.59 1.50
N VAL A 139 -0.73 29.87 0.59
CA VAL A 139 -1.13 29.82 -0.83
C VAL A 139 -2.51 29.20 -0.99
N PHE A 140 -2.80 28.13 -0.24
CA PHE A 140 -4.11 27.49 -0.24
C PHE A 140 -5.21 28.45 0.29
N GLU A 141 -4.98 29.09 1.43
CA GLU A 141 -5.92 30.07 2.02
C GLU A 141 -6.10 31.32 1.15
N CYS A 142 -5.04 31.79 0.50
CA CYS A 142 -5.11 32.90 -0.45
C CYS A 142 -5.86 32.53 -1.72
N SER A 143 -5.84 31.27 -2.17
CA SER A 143 -6.54 30.84 -3.40
C SER A 143 -8.06 31.02 -3.31
N GLU A 144 -8.66 30.67 -2.16
CA GLU A 144 -10.10 30.86 -1.94
C GLU A 144 -10.48 32.34 -1.88
N ASN A 145 -9.65 33.14 -1.22
CA ASN A 145 -9.85 34.58 -1.08
C ASN A 145 -9.51 35.36 -2.36
N ALA A 146 -8.57 34.88 -3.18
CA ALA A 146 -8.12 35.54 -4.41
C ALA A 146 -9.21 35.55 -5.48
N GLN A 147 -10.03 34.50 -5.57
CA GLN A 147 -11.18 34.49 -6.47
C GLN A 147 -12.25 35.51 -6.04
N GLN A 148 -12.48 35.64 -4.73
CA GLN A 148 -13.41 36.64 -4.20
C GLN A 148 -12.89 38.06 -4.40
N LEU A 149 -11.61 38.32 -4.12
CA LEU A 149 -10.95 39.61 -4.32
C LEU A 149 -10.92 40.00 -5.81
N LYS A 150 -10.68 39.05 -6.72
CA LYS A 150 -10.77 39.29 -8.17
C LYS A 150 -12.19 39.68 -8.58
N LYS A 151 -13.22 38.97 -8.11
CA LYS A 151 -14.64 39.30 -8.36
C LYS A 151 -15.02 40.68 -7.81
N GLN A 152 -14.58 41.02 -6.60
CA GLN A 152 -14.81 42.33 -5.98
C GLN A 152 -14.12 43.46 -6.76
N SER A 153 -12.88 43.27 -7.18
CA SER A 153 -12.15 44.26 -7.99
C SER A 153 -12.81 44.51 -9.35
N LEU A 154 -13.35 43.46 -10.00
CA LEU A 154 -14.07 43.57 -11.26
C LEU A 154 -15.42 44.30 -11.08
N ARG A 155 -16.14 44.03 -9.98
CA ARG A 155 -17.36 44.76 -9.62
C ARG A 155 -17.06 46.24 -9.35
N ALA A 156 -15.99 46.55 -8.62
CA ALA A 156 -15.57 47.93 -8.35
C ALA A 156 -15.18 48.68 -9.63
N LYS A 157 -14.49 48.02 -10.58
CA LYS A 157 -14.16 48.61 -11.89
C LYS A 157 -15.41 48.92 -12.73
N ARG A 158 -16.39 48.00 -12.76
CA ARG A 158 -17.68 48.21 -13.45
C ARG A 158 -18.54 49.31 -12.82
N ALA A 159 -18.53 49.41 -11.50
CA ALA A 159 -19.23 50.49 -10.80
C ALA A 159 -18.63 51.86 -11.14
N ARG A 160 -17.30 51.96 -11.24
CA ARG A 160 -16.60 53.20 -11.63
C ARG A 160 -16.87 53.61 -13.07
N SER A 161 -16.95 52.68 -14.02
CA SER A 161 -17.28 53.00 -15.42
C SER A 161 -18.72 53.49 -15.60
N ASN A 162 -19.64 53.14 -14.70
CA ASN A 162 -21.04 53.58 -14.76
C ASN A 162 -21.29 54.96 -14.11
N LEU A 163 -20.31 55.51 -13.39
CA LEU A 163 -20.42 56.81 -12.70
C LEU A 163 -20.03 58.01 -13.58
N HIS A 164 -19.36 57.77 -14.71
CA HIS A 164 -19.11 58.80 -15.73
C HIS A 164 -19.81 58.40 -17.03
N PRO A 165 -21.11 58.71 -17.21
CA PRO A 165 -21.71 58.65 -18.53
C PRO A 165 -20.99 59.70 -19.39
N THR A 166 -20.24 59.24 -20.38
CA THR A 166 -19.73 60.08 -21.46
C THR A 166 -20.93 60.70 -22.16
N LYS A 167 -21.26 61.93 -21.77
CA LYS A 167 -22.21 62.76 -22.52
C LYS A 167 -21.50 63.18 -23.80
N LEU A 168 -21.99 62.65 -24.92
CA LEU A 168 -21.73 63.17 -26.27
C LEU A 168 -22.49 64.48 -26.46
#